data_AF-A0AAU8LTY0-F1
#
_entry.id   AF-A0AAU8LTY0-F1
#
_cell.length_a   1.000
_cell.length_b   1.000
_cell.length_c   1.000
_cell.angle_alpha   90.00
_cell.angle_beta   90.00
_cell.angle_gamma   90.00
#
_symmetry.space_group_name_H-M   'P 1'
#
loop_
_entity.id
_entity.type
_entity.pdbx_description
1 polymer ?
#
loop_
_entity_poly.entity_id
_entity_poly.type
_entity_poly.pdbx_seq_one_letter_code
_entity_poly.pdbx_strand_id
1 'polypeptide(L)'
;MYLHVIILAAVVLHFSSLSFAASHAFAEHIDSAMTDKFCTIPLPNPEHLSEEEKEWFATFQEGTFYVQGWQEITAEILETVKQENKKEELRRSLTNLGIRIGCEWSKKNDVRKIDTDMLSEWGSELQETAEKNPDELPIVIANIQQKVFELVE
;
A
#
# COMPACT_ATOMS: atom_id res chain seq x y z
N MET A 1 -39.67 24.59 51.55
CA MET A 1 -40.53 24.54 50.35
C MET A 1 -40.07 23.35 49.53
N TYR A 2 -40.94 22.35 49.39
CA TYR A 2 -40.97 21.23 48.43
C TYR A 2 -40.23 21.54 47.08
N LEU A 3 -39.68 20.63 46.26
CA LEU A 3 -39.58 19.15 46.19
C LEU A 3 -39.08 18.80 44.76
N HIS A 4 -38.18 17.81 44.61
CA HIS A 4 -37.96 16.91 43.42
C HIS A 4 -37.54 17.54 42.05
N VAL A 5 -36.84 16.92 41.08
CA VAL A 5 -36.27 15.56 40.82
C VAL A 5 -35.38 15.65 39.55
N ILE A 6 -34.21 14.98 39.57
CA ILE A 6 -33.52 14.11 38.57
C ILE A 6 -33.68 14.40 37.05
N ILE A 7 -32.56 14.37 36.29
CA ILE A 7 -32.27 13.40 35.19
C ILE A 7 -30.87 13.61 34.58
N LEU A 8 -30.14 12.48 34.51
CA LEU A 8 -28.93 12.18 33.73
C LEU A 8 -29.09 12.52 32.23
N ALA A 9 -28.03 13.01 31.57
CA ALA A 9 -27.71 12.57 30.21
C ALA A 9 -26.26 12.89 29.86
N ALA A 10 -25.49 11.83 29.64
CA ALA A 10 -24.16 11.87 29.05
C ALA A 10 -24.22 12.49 27.65
N VAL A 11 -23.40 13.51 27.40
CA VAL A 11 -23.07 13.90 26.02
C VAL A 11 -21.94 13.00 25.57
N VAL A 12 -22.36 11.88 24.98
CA VAL A 12 -21.51 10.92 24.29
C VAL A 12 -20.84 11.64 23.12
N LEU A 13 -19.51 11.73 23.20
CA LEU A 13 -18.64 11.99 22.06
C LEU A 13 -19.04 11.01 20.96
N HIS A 14 -19.63 11.51 19.88
CA HIS A 14 -19.83 10.73 18.66
C HIS A 14 -18.48 10.60 17.96
N PHE A 15 -17.60 9.77 18.53
CA PHE A 15 -16.67 9.00 17.72
C PHE A 15 -17.55 7.99 16.99
N SER A 16 -17.70 8.16 15.68
CA SER A 16 -18.32 7.17 14.81
C SER A 16 -17.55 5.86 14.96
N SER A 17 -18.01 5.01 15.87
CA SER A 17 -17.58 3.63 16.04
C SER A 17 -18.21 2.78 14.94
N LEU A 18 -17.84 3.06 13.70
CA LEU A 18 -17.82 2.12 12.59
C LEU A 18 -16.38 2.21 12.09
N SER A 19 -15.45 1.30 12.37
CA SER A 19 -15.54 -0.05 11.82
C SER A 19 -14.42 -0.96 12.37
N PHE A 20 -14.07 -0.90 13.66
CA PHE A 20 -13.01 -1.79 14.19
C PHE A 20 -13.34 -3.30 13.98
N ALA A 21 -14.62 -3.66 14.02
CA ALA A 21 -15.06 -5.03 13.72
C ALA A 21 -15.10 -5.35 12.21
N ALA A 22 -15.37 -4.36 11.35
CA ALA A 22 -15.38 -4.57 9.90
C ALA A 22 -13.96 -4.65 9.33
N SER A 23 -12.99 -3.90 9.88
CA SER A 23 -11.57 -4.03 9.53
C SER A 23 -11.01 -5.40 9.89
N HIS A 24 -11.43 -5.98 11.03
CA HIS A 24 -10.99 -7.33 11.43
C HIS A 24 -11.62 -8.45 10.60
N ALA A 25 -12.89 -8.30 10.21
CA ALA A 25 -13.57 -9.26 9.33
C ALA A 25 -13.09 -9.19 7.88
N PHE A 26 -12.62 -8.01 7.42
CA PHE A 26 -11.97 -7.88 6.11
C PHE A 26 -10.54 -8.41 6.14
N ALA A 27 -9.81 -8.24 7.24
CA ALA A 27 -8.45 -8.76 7.43
C ALA A 27 -8.40 -10.30 7.43
N GLU A 28 -9.40 -10.98 7.99
CA GLU A 28 -9.52 -12.45 7.90
C GLU A 28 -9.98 -12.93 6.51
N HIS A 29 -10.56 -12.05 5.70
CA HIS A 29 -11.18 -12.37 4.42
C HIS A 29 -10.51 -11.67 3.22
N ILE A 30 -9.25 -11.24 3.37
CA ILE A 30 -8.35 -11.26 2.21
C ILE A 30 -8.17 -12.73 1.90
N ASP A 31 -9.02 -13.18 0.97
CA ASP A 31 -9.01 -14.54 0.45
C ASP A 31 -7.55 -14.88 0.13
N SER A 32 -6.99 -15.89 0.80
CA SER A 32 -5.65 -16.39 0.52
C SER A 32 -5.48 -16.68 -0.97
N ALA A 33 -6.57 -16.91 -1.70
CA ALA A 33 -6.56 -17.08 -3.15
C ALA A 33 -6.34 -15.77 -3.95
N MET A 34 -6.58 -14.57 -3.39
CA MET A 34 -6.33 -13.30 -4.08
C MET A 34 -4.84 -12.96 -4.12
N THR A 35 -4.14 -13.07 -2.99
CA THR A 35 -2.67 -12.98 -2.93
C THR A 35 -2.00 -14.09 -3.76
N ASP A 36 -2.58 -15.28 -3.79
CA ASP A 36 -2.07 -16.41 -4.58
C ASP A 36 -2.25 -16.19 -6.10
N LYS A 37 -3.32 -15.52 -6.54
CA LYS A 37 -3.53 -15.16 -7.96
C LYS A 37 -2.43 -14.23 -8.49
N PHE A 38 -2.02 -13.20 -7.75
CA PHE A 38 -0.95 -12.31 -8.20
C PHE A 38 0.41 -13.00 -8.28
N CYS A 39 0.63 -14.05 -7.48
CA CYS A 39 1.83 -14.90 -7.56
C CYS A 39 1.90 -15.73 -8.85
N THR A 40 0.79 -15.97 -9.55
CA THR A 40 0.78 -16.79 -10.77
C THR A 40 1.18 -16.04 -12.03
N ILE A 41 1.20 -14.71 -11.98
CA ILE A 41 1.54 -13.88 -13.14
C ILE A 41 3.04 -13.58 -13.08
N PRO A 42 3.78 -13.88 -14.16
CA PRO A 42 5.21 -13.59 -14.20
C PRO A 42 5.47 -12.11 -13.92
N LEU A 43 6.47 -11.83 -13.09
CA LEU A 43 6.93 -10.46 -12.91
C LEU A 43 7.58 -9.99 -14.22
N PRO A 44 7.37 -8.72 -14.62
CA PRO A 44 8.17 -8.10 -15.66
C PRO A 44 9.66 -8.23 -15.31
N ASN A 45 10.50 -8.54 -16.30
CA ASN A 45 11.95 -8.54 -16.12
C ASN A 45 12.52 -7.14 -16.45
N PRO A 46 13.05 -6.38 -15.48
CA PRO A 46 13.63 -5.06 -15.73
C PRO A 46 14.80 -5.08 -16.74
N GLU A 47 15.46 -6.23 -16.94
CA GLU A 47 16.56 -6.36 -17.91
C GLU A 47 16.08 -6.20 -19.36
N HIS A 48 14.80 -6.46 -19.64
CA HIS A 48 14.21 -6.34 -20.97
C HIS A 48 13.70 -4.93 -21.30
N LEU A 49 13.78 -4.00 -20.34
CA LEU A 49 13.46 -2.59 -20.59
C LEU A 49 14.43 -1.97 -21.60
N SER A 50 13.98 -0.99 -22.36
CA SER A 50 14.88 -0.14 -23.15
C SER A 50 15.81 0.67 -22.24
N GLU A 51 16.90 1.21 -22.77
CA GLU A 51 17.85 1.99 -21.96
C GLU A 51 17.19 3.23 -21.32
N GLU A 52 16.29 3.91 -22.04
CA GLU A 52 15.51 5.03 -21.50
C GLU A 52 14.60 4.58 -20.35
N GLU A 53 13.88 3.46 -20.52
CA GLU A 53 13.03 2.89 -19.46
C GLU A 53 13.84 2.41 -18.26
N LYS A 54 15.08 1.95 -18.44
CA LYS A 54 15.98 1.58 -17.33
C LYS A 54 16.38 2.79 -16.51
N GLU A 55 16.67 3.93 -17.13
CA GLU A 55 16.99 5.18 -16.42
C GLU A 55 15.80 5.65 -15.57
N TRP A 56 14.58 5.58 -16.13
CA TRP A 56 13.37 5.92 -15.39
C TRP A 56 13.01 4.90 -14.31
N PHE A 57 13.24 3.61 -14.56
CA PHE A 57 13.08 2.57 -13.55
C PHE A 57 14.05 2.78 -12.38
N ALA A 58 15.32 3.12 -12.66
CA ALA A 58 16.29 3.46 -11.62
C ALA A 58 15.84 4.70 -10.83
N THR A 59 15.35 5.73 -11.51
CA THR A 59 14.80 6.94 -10.87
C THR A 59 13.61 6.60 -9.96
N PHE A 60 12.74 5.68 -10.36
CA PHE A 60 11.63 5.20 -9.52
C PHE A 60 12.13 4.46 -8.27
N GLN A 61 13.15 3.61 -8.41
CA GLN A 61 13.69 2.82 -7.31
C GLN A 61 14.47 3.67 -6.31
N GLU A 62 15.36 4.54 -6.82
CA GLU A 62 16.31 5.33 -6.04
C GLU A 62 15.72 6.67 -5.58
N GLY A 63 14.72 7.17 -6.29
CA GLY A 63 14.15 8.48 -6.06
C GLY A 63 14.97 9.60 -6.69
N THR A 64 14.70 10.82 -6.23
CA THR A 64 15.41 12.03 -6.62
C THR A 64 15.77 12.83 -5.37
N PHE A 65 16.44 13.96 -5.54
CA PHE A 65 16.71 14.87 -4.43
C PHE A 65 15.44 15.36 -3.69
N TYR A 66 14.29 15.41 -4.36
CA TYR A 66 13.06 15.96 -3.79
C TYR A 66 11.99 14.91 -3.46
N VAL A 67 12.14 13.68 -3.96
CA VAL A 67 11.12 12.64 -3.89
C VAL A 67 11.80 11.34 -3.51
N GLN A 68 11.33 10.70 -2.44
CA GLN A 68 11.87 9.41 -1.99
C GLN A 68 11.64 8.33 -3.06
N GLY A 69 12.62 7.43 -3.19
CA GLY A 69 12.52 6.26 -4.06
C GLY A 69 11.71 5.14 -3.43
N TRP A 70 11.24 4.20 -4.24
CA TRP A 70 10.54 3.01 -3.77
C TRP A 70 11.36 2.21 -2.75
N GLN A 71 12.68 2.13 -2.92
CA GLN A 71 13.56 1.41 -2.00
C GLN A 71 13.58 2.03 -0.60
N GLU A 72 13.60 3.36 -0.53
CA GLU A 72 13.59 4.09 0.74
C GLU A 72 12.24 3.93 1.44
N ILE A 73 11.14 4.17 0.72
CA ILE A 73 9.77 4.00 1.23
C ILE A 73 9.58 2.58 1.80
N THR A 74 9.99 1.56 1.05
CA THR A 74 9.84 0.16 1.49
C THR A 74 10.75 -0.19 2.66
N ALA A 75 11.96 0.35 2.74
CA ALA A 75 12.83 0.17 3.90
C ALA A 75 12.19 0.74 5.18
N GLU A 76 11.68 1.97 5.12
CA GLU A 76 10.99 2.63 6.24
C GLU A 76 9.77 1.83 6.71
N ILE A 77 8.92 1.38 5.77
CA ILE A 77 7.75 0.54 6.08
C ILE A 77 8.19 -0.73 6.81
N LEU A 78 9.23 -1.41 6.33
CA LEU A 78 9.72 -2.66 6.91
C LEU A 78 10.37 -2.48 8.29
N GLU A 79 10.81 -1.28 8.65
CA GLU A 79 11.30 -0.96 10.00
C GLU A 79 10.19 -0.87 11.04
N THR A 80 8.96 -0.55 10.62
CA THR A 80 7.81 -0.50 11.53
C THR A 80 7.34 -1.89 12.00
N VAL A 81 7.70 -2.94 11.26
CA VAL A 81 7.21 -4.31 11.48
C VAL A 81 8.19 -5.11 12.33
N LYS A 82 7.75 -5.47 13.54
CA LYS A 82 8.58 -6.17 14.55
C LYS A 82 8.67 -7.69 14.35
N GLN A 83 7.67 -8.30 13.71
CA GLN A 83 7.61 -9.75 13.54
C GLN A 83 8.33 -10.15 12.24
N GLU A 84 9.44 -10.89 12.34
CA GLU A 84 10.31 -11.17 11.19
C GLU A 84 9.61 -11.95 10.07
N ASN A 85 8.73 -12.89 10.41
CA ASN A 85 7.94 -13.63 9.42
C ASN A 85 7.02 -12.69 8.61
N LYS A 86 6.30 -11.79 9.30
CA LYS A 86 5.46 -10.78 8.65
C LYS A 86 6.29 -9.81 7.81
N LYS A 87 7.46 -9.40 8.32
CA LYS A 87 8.39 -8.51 7.64
C LYS A 87 8.88 -9.12 6.32
N GLU A 88 9.21 -10.41 6.30
CA GLU A 88 9.64 -11.10 5.09
C GLU A 88 8.52 -11.27 4.06
N GLU A 89 7.28 -11.54 4.50
CA GLU A 89 6.11 -11.57 3.62
C GLU A 89 5.85 -10.20 2.98
N LEU A 90 5.86 -9.13 3.78
CA LEU A 90 5.69 -7.76 3.30
C LEU A 90 6.83 -7.35 2.34
N ARG A 91 8.08 -7.71 2.67
CA ARG A 91 9.24 -7.44 1.80
C ARG A 91 9.03 -8.03 0.42
N ARG A 92 8.61 -9.29 0.35
CA ARG A 92 8.31 -9.96 -0.93
C ARG A 92 7.20 -9.26 -1.69
N SER A 93 6.09 -8.93 -1.02
CA SER A 93 4.95 -8.26 -1.66
C SER A 93 5.33 -6.87 -2.20
N LEU A 94 6.05 -6.07 -1.41
CA LEU A 94 6.53 -4.74 -1.80
C LEU A 94 7.58 -4.80 -2.91
N THR A 95 8.44 -5.81 -2.92
CA THR A 95 9.43 -6.02 -3.98
C THR A 95 8.73 -6.31 -5.31
N ASN A 96 7.81 -7.26 -5.31
CA ASN A 96 7.04 -7.63 -6.49
C ASN A 96 6.19 -6.47 -7.02
N LEU A 97 5.56 -5.74 -6.10
CA LEU A 97 4.77 -4.55 -6.42
C LEU A 97 5.63 -3.45 -7.05
N GLY A 98 6.79 -3.16 -6.45
CA GLY A 98 7.75 -2.18 -6.97
C GLY A 98 8.27 -2.52 -8.36
N ILE A 99 8.53 -3.80 -8.64
CA ILE A 99 8.93 -4.24 -9.99
C ILE A 99 7.81 -3.96 -11.00
N ARG A 100 6.56 -4.34 -10.69
CA ARG A 100 5.43 -4.13 -11.61
C ARG A 100 5.18 -2.64 -11.86
N ILE A 101 5.07 -1.86 -10.78
CA ILE A 101 4.83 -0.42 -10.86
C ILE A 101 5.96 0.26 -11.63
N GLY A 102 7.22 0.00 -11.23
CA GLY A 102 8.37 0.66 -11.83
C GLY A 102 8.50 0.36 -13.32
N CYS A 103 8.32 -0.90 -13.73
CA CYS A 103 8.40 -1.29 -15.14
C CYS A 103 7.27 -0.69 -16.00
N GLU A 104 6.08 -0.48 -15.43
CA GLU A 104 5.00 0.19 -16.14
C GLU A 104 5.21 1.71 -16.21
N TRP A 105 5.55 2.34 -15.09
CA TRP A 105 5.68 3.78 -15.00
C TRP A 105 6.87 4.32 -15.79
N SER A 106 7.92 3.52 -15.95
CA SER A 106 9.12 3.88 -16.72
C SER A 106 8.89 3.95 -18.23
N LYS A 107 7.78 3.40 -18.73
CA LYS A 107 7.37 3.53 -20.13
C LYS A 107 7.09 4.98 -20.50
N LYS A 108 7.07 5.26 -21.80
CA LYS A 108 6.73 6.58 -22.32
C LYS A 108 5.33 7.02 -21.84
N ASN A 109 5.19 8.31 -21.56
CA ASN A 109 3.98 8.90 -20.98
C ASN A 109 2.70 8.64 -21.81
N ASP A 110 2.83 8.48 -23.13
CA ASP A 110 1.71 8.24 -24.05
C ASP A 110 1.20 6.79 -24.04
N VAL A 111 1.98 5.86 -23.49
CA VAL A 111 1.63 4.43 -23.45
C VAL A 111 1.47 3.87 -22.04
N ARG A 112 2.12 4.46 -21.03
CA ARG A 112 2.05 4.00 -19.64
C ARG A 112 0.64 4.06 -19.07
N LYS A 113 0.31 3.10 -18.23
CA LYS A 113 -0.99 2.99 -17.53
C LYS A 113 -0.96 3.51 -16.10
N ILE A 114 0.23 3.57 -15.52
CA ILE A 114 0.48 4.12 -14.19
C ILE A 114 1.15 5.48 -14.37
N ASP A 115 0.54 6.52 -13.82
CA ASP A 115 1.08 7.87 -13.82
C ASP A 115 1.69 8.27 -12.47
N THR A 116 2.28 9.46 -12.42
CA THR A 116 2.96 9.97 -11.23
C THR A 116 2.00 10.27 -10.07
N ASP A 117 0.74 10.61 -10.35
CA ASP A 117 -0.24 10.90 -9.31
C ASP A 117 -0.61 9.62 -8.56
N MET A 118 -0.79 8.50 -9.29
CA MET A 118 -0.97 7.17 -8.69
C MET A 118 0.22 6.76 -7.83
N LEU A 119 1.46 7.01 -8.27
CA LEU A 119 2.65 6.73 -7.45
C LEU A 119 2.64 7.51 -6.13
N SER A 120 2.32 8.80 -6.21
CA SER A 120 2.26 9.67 -5.04
C SER A 120 1.16 9.24 -4.07
N GLU A 121 -0.02 8.87 -4.59
CA GLU A 121 -1.13 8.36 -3.79
C GLU A 121 -0.74 7.07 -3.06
N TRP A 122 -0.24 6.06 -3.80
CA TRP A 122 0.09 4.76 -3.21
C TRP A 122 1.29 4.82 -2.26
N GLY A 123 2.31 5.62 -2.57
CA GLY A 123 3.43 5.87 -1.66
C GLY A 123 2.96 6.48 -0.35
N SER A 124 2.11 7.51 -0.43
CA SER A 124 1.54 8.18 0.75
C SER A 124 0.64 7.24 1.55
N GLU A 125 -0.24 6.48 0.89
CA GLU A 125 -1.13 5.50 1.54
C GLU A 125 -0.32 4.45 2.32
N LEU A 126 0.78 3.95 1.74
CA LEU A 126 1.67 2.99 2.40
C LEU A 126 2.40 3.59 3.60
N GLN A 127 2.98 4.78 3.45
CA GLN A 127 3.71 5.46 4.53
C GLN A 127 2.79 5.84 5.69
N GLU A 128 1.62 6.42 5.40
CA GLU A 128 0.64 6.76 6.42
C GLU A 128 0.12 5.53 7.16
N THR A 129 -0.10 4.42 6.44
CA THR A 129 -0.53 3.15 7.06
C THR A 129 0.57 2.60 7.96
N ALA A 130 1.83 2.61 7.52
CA ALA A 130 2.96 2.15 8.32
C ALA A 130 3.12 2.97 9.61
N GLU A 131 2.89 4.29 9.55
CA GLU A 131 2.99 5.17 10.72
C GLU A 131 1.82 4.98 11.70
N LYS A 132 0.58 4.95 11.18
CA LYS A 132 -0.63 5.01 12.02
C LYS A 132 -1.12 3.62 12.43
N ASN A 133 -1.19 2.68 11.50
CA ASN A 133 -1.82 1.37 11.66
C ASN A 133 -1.04 0.27 10.90
N PRO A 134 0.19 -0.11 11.31
CA PRO A 134 1.04 -1.04 10.57
C PRO A 134 0.43 -2.44 10.38
N ASP A 135 -0.55 -2.83 11.22
CA ASP A 135 -1.29 -4.08 11.05
C ASP A 135 -2.21 -4.08 9.81
N GLU A 136 -2.54 -2.92 9.24
CA GLU A 136 -3.35 -2.77 8.01
C GLU A 136 -2.49 -2.79 6.72
N LEU A 137 -1.16 -2.78 6.83
CA LEU A 137 -0.25 -2.82 5.66
C LEU A 137 -0.55 -3.98 4.69
N PRO A 138 -0.81 -5.22 5.13
CA PRO A 138 -1.15 -6.30 4.21
C PRO A 138 -2.39 -6.01 3.36
N ILE A 139 -3.38 -5.32 3.93
CA ILE A 139 -4.62 -4.97 3.25
C ILE A 139 -4.38 -3.90 2.20
N VAL A 140 -3.66 -2.84 2.57
CA VAL A 140 -3.31 -1.75 1.66
C VAL A 140 -2.47 -2.25 0.49
N ILE A 141 -1.46 -3.08 0.77
CA ILE A 141 -0.61 -3.67 -0.29
C ILE A 141 -1.44 -4.54 -1.23
N ALA A 142 -2.35 -5.38 -0.72
CA ALA A 142 -3.23 -6.21 -1.55
C ALA A 142 -4.15 -5.36 -2.44
N ASN A 143 -4.69 -4.26 -1.90
CA ASN A 143 -5.52 -3.33 -2.67
C ASN A 143 -4.72 -2.65 -3.80
N ILE A 144 -3.51 -2.17 -3.51
CA ILE A 144 -2.65 -1.56 -4.53
C ILE A 144 -2.25 -2.61 -5.58
N GLN A 145 -1.93 -3.84 -5.17
CA GLN A 145 -1.65 -4.94 -6.10
C GLN A 145 -2.82 -5.20 -7.06
N GLN A 146 -4.06 -5.22 -6.55
CA GLN A 146 -5.25 -5.37 -7.39
C GLN A 146 -5.42 -4.20 -8.36
N LYS A 147 -5.27 -2.95 -7.91
CA LYS A 147 -5.34 -1.76 -8.77
C LYS A 147 -4.27 -1.81 -9.88
N VAL A 148 -3.03 -2.12 -9.53
CA VAL A 148 -1.91 -2.26 -10.48
C VAL A 148 -2.21 -3.35 -11.50
N PHE A 149 -2.70 -4.51 -11.04
CA PHE A 149 -3.06 -5.62 -11.91
C PHE A 149 -4.12 -5.23 -12.94
N GLU A 150 -5.23 -4.60 -12.50
CA GLU A 150 -6.31 -4.13 -13.40
C GLU A 150 -5.85 -3.11 -14.44
N LEU A 151 -4.75 -2.39 -14.18
CA LEU A 151 -4.21 -1.39 -15.09
C LEU A 151 -3.27 -1.99 -16.13
N VAL A 152 -2.53 -3.05 -15.79
CA VAL A 152 -1.36 -3.49 -16.59
C VAL A 152 -1.48 -4.88 -17.22
N GLU A 153 -2.48 -5.68 -16.83
CA GLU A 153 -2.73 -7.05 -17.33
C GLU A 153 -4.15 -7.20 -17.87
#